data_AF-F7XQE0-F1
#
_entry.id   AF-F7XQE0-F1
#
_cell.length_a   1.000
_cell.length_b   1.000
_cell.length_c   1.000
_cell.angle_alpha   90.00
_cell.angle_beta   90.00
_cell.angle_gamma   90.00
#
_symmetry.space_group_name_H-M   'P 1'
#
loop_
_entity.id
_entity.type
_entity.pdbx_description
1 polymer ?
#
loop_
_entity_poly.entity_id
_entity_poly.type
_entity_poly.pdbx_seq_one_letter_code
_entity_poly.pdbx_strand_id
1 'polypeptide(L)'
;MIFRLVIDLYSGDRMKCYDCAKMGKDTDSAGICIICGRGVCSEHLIREEIPIIGFKEYSVHLEGKDIEHIDRIVCKSCHEALVENVCEVRT
;
A
#
# COMPACT_ATOMS: atom_id res chain seq x y z
N MET A 1 1.41 -1.37 34.61
CA MET A 1 2.52 -1.54 33.65
C MET A 1 2.67 -2.99 33.20
N ILE A 2 2.70 -3.98 34.12
CA ILE A 2 2.86 -5.41 33.77
C ILE A 2 1.75 -5.94 32.84
N PHE A 3 0.49 -5.56 33.06
CA PHE A 3 -0.63 -5.99 32.21
C PHE A 3 -0.51 -5.58 30.73
N ARG A 4 0.04 -4.40 30.44
CA ARG A 4 0.25 -3.90 29.07
C ARG A 4 1.34 -4.74 28.37
N LEU A 5 2.46 -4.95 29.05
CA LEU A 5 3.56 -5.81 28.60
C LEU A 5 3.12 -7.25 28.28
N VAL A 6 2.23 -7.83 29.09
CA VAL A 6 1.75 -9.21 28.85
C VAL A 6 0.80 -9.26 27.64
N ILE A 7 -0.02 -8.23 27.43
CA ILE A 7 -0.87 -8.11 26.23
C ILE A 7 0.01 -7.92 24.99
N ASP A 8 0.99 -7.02 25.01
CA ASP A 8 1.87 -6.73 23.87
C ASP A 8 2.69 -7.98 23.46
N LEU A 9 3.10 -8.81 24.43
CA LEU A 9 3.83 -10.07 24.18
C LEU A 9 2.95 -11.22 23.65
N TYR A 10 1.64 -11.22 23.93
CA TYR A 10 0.70 -12.26 23.47
C TYR A 10 -0.18 -11.85 22.28
N SER A 11 -0.22 -10.56 21.94
CA SER A 11 -1.12 -10.02 20.90
C SER A 11 -0.45 -9.79 19.56
N GLY A 12 0.88 -9.94 19.47
CA GLY A 12 1.66 -9.80 18.25
C GLY A 12 1.33 -8.51 17.50
N ASP A 13 2.00 -7.41 17.83
CA ASP A 13 1.73 -6.08 17.27
C ASP A 13 1.47 -6.14 15.76
N ARG A 14 0.18 -6.06 15.39
CA ARG A 14 -0.23 -6.04 13.99
C ARG A 14 0.29 -4.75 13.36
N MET A 15 0.83 -4.85 12.15
CA MET A 15 1.31 -3.68 11.42
C MET A 15 0.19 -2.64 11.28
N LYS A 16 0.43 -1.39 11.70
CA LYS A 16 -0.59 -0.34 11.79
C LYS A 16 -0.64 0.56 10.57
N CYS A 17 -1.82 1.08 10.27
CA CYS A 17 -2.00 2.05 9.19
C CYS A 17 -1.31 3.36 9.56
N TYR A 18 -0.44 3.84 8.67
CA TYR A 18 0.37 5.01 8.90
C TYR A 18 -0.46 6.30 9.10
N ASP A 19 -1.48 6.50 8.28
CA ASP A 19 -2.32 7.70 8.35
C ASP A 19 -3.25 7.68 9.57
N CYS A 20 -3.81 6.51 9.92
CA CYS A 20 -4.57 6.35 11.17
C CYS A 20 -3.69 6.62 12.40
N ALA A 21 -2.47 6.11 12.42
CA ALA A 21 -1.54 6.30 13.53
C ALA A 21 -1.18 7.78 13.73
N LYS A 22 -1.02 8.55 12.64
CA LYS A 22 -0.83 10.02 12.72
C LYS A 22 -2.00 10.75 13.37
N MET A 23 -3.21 10.21 13.24
CA MET A 23 -4.41 10.75 13.88
C MET A 23 -4.61 10.22 15.32
N GLY A 24 -3.65 9.45 15.85
CA GLY A 24 -3.75 8.80 17.16
C GLY A 24 -4.72 7.61 17.19
N LYS A 25 -5.14 7.10 16.02
CA LYS A 25 -6.00 5.93 15.92
C LYS A 25 -5.17 4.66 15.84
N ASP A 26 -5.56 3.64 16.59
CA ASP A 26 -4.99 2.31 16.51
C ASP A 26 -5.80 1.46 15.51
N THR A 27 -5.34 1.44 14.25
CA THR A 27 -6.02 0.73 13.15
C THR A 27 -5.03 -0.17 12.44
N ASP A 28 -5.38 -1.44 12.28
CA ASP A 28 -4.54 -2.41 11.60
C ASP A 28 -4.49 -2.16 10.10
N SER A 29 -3.35 -2.46 9.50
CA SER A 29 -3.17 -2.41 8.05
C SER A 29 -3.79 -3.63 7.38
N ALA A 30 -4.42 -3.40 6.24
CA ALA A 30 -4.87 -4.46 5.32
C ALA A 30 -3.81 -4.76 4.24
N GLY A 31 -2.91 -3.82 3.95
CA GLY A 31 -1.85 -4.00 2.96
C GLY A 31 -0.71 -2.99 3.11
N ILE A 32 0.22 -3.02 2.15
CA ILE A 32 1.40 -2.15 2.09
C ILE A 32 1.35 -1.36 0.78
N CYS A 33 1.57 -0.04 0.84
CA CYS A 33 1.72 0.79 -0.34
C CYS A 33 2.98 0.37 -1.12
N ILE A 34 2.83 -0.04 -2.38
CA ILE A 34 3.95 -0.54 -3.20
C ILE A 34 5.01 0.53 -3.50
N ILE A 35 4.62 1.82 -3.45
CA ILE A 35 5.52 2.94 -3.79
C ILE A 35 6.41 3.34 -2.60
N CYS A 36 5.84 3.45 -1.40
CA CYS A 36 6.55 4.00 -0.23
C CYS A 36 6.67 3.06 0.97
N GLY A 37 6.11 1.85 0.90
CA GLY A 37 6.26 0.82 1.94
C GLY A 37 5.44 1.03 3.22
N ARG A 38 4.55 2.03 3.27
CA ARG A 38 3.71 2.28 4.45
C ARG A 38 2.57 1.27 4.58
N GLY A 39 2.22 0.91 5.81
CA GLY A 39 1.01 0.15 6.11
C GLY A 39 -0.27 0.96 5.89
N VAL A 40 -1.27 0.35 5.26
CA VAL A 40 -2.51 1.02 4.85
C VAL A 40 -3.73 0.17 5.26
N CYS A 41 -4.69 0.75 5.97
CA CYS A 41 -5.96 0.10 6.29
C CYS A 41 -6.89 0.11 5.08
N SER A 42 -7.98 -0.64 5.13
CA SER A 42 -8.99 -0.70 4.05
C SER A 42 -9.61 0.66 3.67
N GLU A 43 -9.65 1.62 4.58
CA GLU A 43 -10.19 2.96 4.32
C GLU A 43 -9.20 3.89 3.59
N HIS A 44 -7.90 3.72 3.85
CA HIS A 44 -6.84 4.55 3.24
C HIS A 44 -6.19 3.87 2.02
N LEU A 45 -6.60 2.64 1.72
CA LEU A 45 -6.10 1.83 0.63
C LEU A 45 -6.81 2.22 -0.66
N ILE A 46 -6.02 2.57 -1.67
CA ILE A 46 -6.49 2.82 -3.02
C ILE A 46 -5.92 1.72 -3.92
N ARG A 47 -6.80 1.16 -4.76
CA ARG A 47 -6.41 0.28 -5.86
C ARG A 47 -6.17 1.17 -7.08
N GLU A 48 -4.91 1.28 -7.47
CA GLU A 48 -4.50 2.04 -8.65
C GLU A 48 -3.98 1.07 -9.71
N GLU A 49 -4.47 1.25 -10.92
CA GLU A 49 -3.91 0.57 -12.08
C GLU A 49 -2.60 1.27 -12.47
N ILE A 50 -1.48 0.66 -12.11
CA ILE A 50 -0.16 1.22 -12.41
C ILE A 50 0.41 0.48 -13.61
N PRO A 51 0.62 1.16 -14.75
CA PRO A 51 1.27 0.56 -15.92
C PRO A 51 2.64 -0.02 -15.51
N ILE A 52 2.97 -1.22 -15.98
CA ILE A 52 4.26 -1.89 -15.66
C ILE A 52 5.47 -1.16 -16.26
N ILE A 53 5.22 -0.19 -17.15
CA ILE A 53 6.21 0.66 -17.80
C ILE A 53 6.94 1.54 -16.77
N GLY A 54 8.00 1.00 -16.17
CA GLY A 54 8.86 1.73 -15.23
C GLY A 54 9.40 0.88 -14.08
N PHE A 55 8.74 -0.23 -13.73
CA PHE A 55 9.33 -1.20 -12.82
C PHE A 55 10.26 -2.11 -13.63
N LYS A 56 11.55 -1.75 -13.62
CA LYS A 56 12.66 -2.49 -14.24
C LYS A 56 12.49 -3.99 -13.96
N GLU A 57 12.21 -4.74 -15.04
CA GLU A 57 12.22 -6.20 -15.18
C GLU A 57 12.05 -6.99 -13.88
N TYR A 58 10.81 -7.34 -13.53
CA TYR A 58 10.60 -8.51 -12.69
C TYR A 58 11.25 -9.70 -13.40
N SER A 59 12.07 -10.47 -12.68
CA SER A 59 12.70 -11.71 -13.17
C SER A 59 11.69 -12.84 -13.46
N VAL A 60 10.39 -12.52 -13.42
CA VAL A 60 9.27 -13.42 -13.66
C VAL A 60 8.56 -12.90 -14.91
N HIS A 61 8.65 -13.66 -16.00
CA HIS A 61 7.87 -13.38 -17.21
C HIS A 61 6.43 -13.77 -16.90
N LEU A 62 5.63 -12.78 -16.56
CA LEU A 62 4.18 -12.92 -16.53
C LEU A 62 3.71 -12.73 -17.97
N GLU A 63 3.02 -13.72 -18.54
CA GLU A 63 2.46 -13.65 -19.90
C GLU A 63 0.93 -13.50 -19.83
N GLY A 64 0.36 -12.64 -20.70
CA GLY A 64 -1.09 -12.47 -20.83
C GLY A 64 -1.57 -11.02 -20.75
N LYS A 65 -2.75 -10.76 -21.30
CA LYS A 65 -3.40 -9.42 -21.32
C LYS A 65 -3.77 -8.91 -19.93
N ASP A 66 -3.91 -9.81 -18.96
CA ASP A 66 -4.34 -9.47 -17.60
C ASP A 66 -3.24 -8.80 -16.75
N ILE A 67 -2.00 -8.79 -17.24
CA ILE A 67 -0.84 -8.22 -16.53
C ILE A 67 -0.73 -6.71 -16.76
N GLU A 68 -1.23 -6.22 -17.90
CA GLU A 68 -1.17 -4.81 -18.27
C GLU A 68 -2.02 -3.93 -17.34
N HIS A 69 -3.03 -4.51 -16.67
CA HIS A 69 -4.04 -3.79 -15.88
C HIS A 69 -4.14 -4.27 -14.42
N ILE A 70 -3.03 -4.68 -13.79
CA ILE A 70 -3.07 -5.16 -12.40
C ILE A 70 -3.21 -3.98 -11.43
N ASP A 71 -4.33 -3.96 -10.70
CA ASP A 71 -4.54 -3.10 -9.53
C ASP A 71 -3.45 -3.32 -8.47
N ARG A 72 -2.71 -2.26 -8.16
CA ARG A 72 -1.73 -2.22 -7.09
C ARG A 72 -2.27 -1.45 -5.89
N ILE A 73 -1.85 -1.86 -4.70
CA ILE A 73 -2.18 -1.17 -3.45
C ILE A 73 -1.27 0.05 -3.31
N VAL A 74 -1.87 1.23 -3.23
CA VAL A 74 -1.18 2.49 -2.94
C VAL A 74 -1.89 3.24 -1.81
N CYS A 75 -1.13 4.05 -1.08
CA CYS A 75 -1.71 5.01 -0.13
C CYS A 75 -2.17 6.27 -0.88
N LYS A 76 -3.10 7.01 -0.27
CA LYS A 76 -3.68 8.24 -0.85
C LYS A 76 -2.64 9.21 -1.41
N SER A 77 -1.62 9.55 -0.63
CA SER A 77 -0.59 10.50 -1.09
C SER A 77 0.20 10.02 -2.31
N CYS A 78 0.44 8.71 -2.44
CA CYS A 78 1.12 8.15 -3.59
C CYS A 78 0.21 8.07 -4.80
N HIS A 79 -1.08 7.76 -4.61
CA HIS A 79 -2.08 7.84 -5.67
C HIS A 79 -2.20 9.26 -6.24
N GLU A 80 -2.32 10.28 -5.39
CA GLU A 80 -2.37 11.68 -5.81
C GLU A 80 -1.12 12.06 -6.62
N ALA A 81 0.07 11.70 -6.13
CA ALA A 81 1.31 11.92 -6.86
C ALA A 81 1.37 11.17 -8.21
N LEU A 82 0.84 9.95 -8.30
CA LEU A 82 0.76 9.21 -9.56
C LEU A 82 -0.18 9.91 -10.54
N VAL A 83 -1.37 10.32 -10.12
CA VAL A 83 -2.33 11.01 -10.99
C VAL A 83 -1.77 12.34 -11.49
N GLU A 84 -1.07 13.09 -10.64
CA GLU A 84 -0.48 14.38 -11.03
C GLU A 84 0.70 14.24 -12.01
N ASN A 85 1.47 13.15 -11.94
CA ASN A 85 2.71 13.00 -12.71
C ASN A 85 2.61 12.02 -13.89
N VAL A 86 1.61 11.12 -13.94
CA VAL A 86 1.41 10.13 -15.02
C VAL A 86 0.47 10.68 -16.10
N CYS A 87 0.67 11.95 -16.48
CA CYS A 87 -0.12 12.61 -17.53
C CYS A 87 0.32 12.27 -18.97
N GLU A 88 1.21 11.29 -19.18
CA GLU A 88 1.75 10.96 -20.53
C GLU A 88 1.44 9.53 -21.04
N VAL A 89 0.65 8.70 -20.34
CA VAL A 89 0.49 7.28 -20.74
C VAL A 89 -0.98 6.88 -21.01
N ARG A 90 -1.92 7.83 -20.98
CA ARG A 90 -3.35 7.56 -21.24
C ARG A 90 -3.79 7.89 -22.68
N THR A 91 -2.95 7.60 -23.67
CA THR A 91 -3.31 7.66 -25.11
C THR A 91 -3.59 6.28 -25.67
#